data_AF-A0A2E2KL95-F1
#
_entry.id   AF-A0A2E2KL95-F1
#
_cell.length_a   1.000
_cell.length_b   1.000
_cell.length_c   1.000
_cell.angle_alpha   90.00
_cell.angle_beta   90.00
_cell.angle_gamma   90.00
#
_symmetry.space_group_name_H-M   'P 1'
#
loop_
_entity.id
_entity.type
_entity.pdbx_description
1 polymer ?
#
loop_
_entity_poly.entity_id
_entity_poly.type
_entity_poly.pdbx_seq_one_letter_code
_entity_poly.pdbx_strand_id
1 'polypeptide(L)'
;MEPLEGFEWVQEYLYLPWEKYATGPHSYDCFGVVYKGLGHLGCLPDRHLEVDGDDWALFHNTVLAEQESGNWRQLQGPVPGAVVLMSKARMFHHVGLWVPHNGGCVLHSRRGAGVVLENIHRLQLQGMKKFEYWLPVR
;
A
#
# COMPACT_ATOMS: atom_id res chain seq x y z
N MET A 1 0.76 -9.02 21.61
CA MET A 1 0.98 -8.27 20.35
C MET A 1 2.34 -8.70 19.87
N GLU A 2 2.42 -9.42 18.75
CA GLU A 2 3.73 -9.80 18.20
C GLU A 2 4.49 -8.50 17.83
N PRO A 3 5.78 -8.37 18.20
CA PRO A 3 6.55 -7.18 17.89
C PRO A 3 6.71 -7.00 16.37
N LEU A 4 6.68 -5.74 15.93
CA LEU A 4 6.92 -5.34 14.54
C LEU A 4 8.42 -5.30 14.24
N GLU A 5 9.15 -6.40 14.46
CA GLU A 5 10.61 -6.40 14.26
C GLU A 5 10.97 -5.99 12.82
N GLY A 6 11.74 -4.91 12.68
CA GLY A 6 12.10 -4.29 11.39
C GLY A 6 11.00 -3.43 10.73
N PHE A 7 9.86 -3.27 11.41
CA PHE A 7 8.69 -2.48 10.98
C PHE A 7 8.19 -1.57 12.11
N GLU A 8 9.04 -1.22 13.09
CA GLU A 8 8.68 -0.43 14.27
C GLU A 8 8.14 0.96 13.88
N TRP A 9 8.69 1.50 12.78
CA TRP A 9 8.28 2.77 12.19
C TRP A 9 6.80 2.84 11.81
N VAL A 10 6.12 1.70 11.63
CA VAL A 10 4.68 1.66 11.30
C VAL A 10 3.84 2.38 12.36
N GLN A 11 4.24 2.32 13.63
CA GLN A 11 3.51 2.95 14.74
C GLN A 11 3.46 4.48 14.60
N GLU A 12 4.44 5.09 13.93
CA GLU A 12 4.49 6.53 13.70
C GLU A 12 3.40 7.02 12.75
N TYR A 13 2.86 6.12 11.92
CA TYR A 13 1.87 6.47 10.89
C TYR A 13 0.45 6.16 11.31
N LEU A 14 0.24 5.17 12.20
CA LEU A 14 -1.09 4.68 12.53
C LEU A 14 -1.98 5.83 13.02
N TYR A 15 -3.22 5.82 12.53
CA TYR A 15 -4.25 6.82 12.82
C TYR A 15 -4.00 8.22 12.25
N LEU A 16 -2.90 8.44 11.51
CA LEU A 16 -2.73 9.71 10.80
C LEU A 16 -3.81 9.87 9.72
N PRO A 17 -4.39 11.08 9.58
CA PRO A 17 -5.45 11.36 8.64
C PRO A 17 -5.15 10.96 7.20
N TRP A 18 -6.21 10.63 6.48
CA TRP A 18 -6.16 10.54 5.03
C TRP A 18 -6.36 11.92 4.42
N GLU A 19 -5.52 12.27 3.47
CA GLU A 19 -5.66 13.47 2.65
C GLU A 19 -5.13 13.17 1.24
N LYS A 20 -5.86 13.65 0.22
CA LYS A 20 -5.52 13.42 -1.18
C LYS A 20 -4.14 14.00 -1.51
N TYR A 21 -3.29 13.23 -2.20
CA TYR A 21 -1.91 13.59 -2.56
C TYR A 21 -0.92 13.72 -1.39
N ALA A 22 -1.35 13.43 -0.16
CA ALA A 22 -0.52 13.66 1.02
C ALA A 22 0.58 12.61 1.18
N THR A 23 1.76 13.06 1.62
CA THR A 23 2.97 12.23 1.83
C THR A 23 3.61 12.52 3.19
N GLY A 24 2.81 13.04 4.13
CA GLY A 24 3.22 13.40 5.48
C GLY A 24 3.60 14.86 5.68
N PRO A 25 4.02 15.21 6.91
CA PRO A 25 4.07 14.31 8.07
C PRO A 25 2.73 14.15 8.78
N HIS A 26 1.72 14.98 8.46
CA HIS A 26 0.46 15.01 9.22
C HIS A 26 -0.69 14.23 8.58
N SER A 27 -0.56 13.84 7.32
CA SER A 27 -1.59 13.12 6.57
C SER A 27 -0.97 12.33 5.41
N TYR A 28 -1.67 11.27 4.97
CA TYR A 28 -1.18 10.37 3.93
C TYR A 28 -2.33 9.85 3.07
N ASP A 29 -2.15 9.79 1.75
CA ASP A 29 -2.97 8.90 0.92
C ASP A 29 -2.38 7.48 0.83
N CYS A 30 -2.98 6.61 0.01
CA CYS A 30 -2.54 5.23 -0.15
C CYS A 30 -1.17 5.09 -0.82
N PHE A 31 -0.84 5.91 -1.82
CA PHE A 31 0.49 5.92 -2.41
C PHE A 31 1.52 6.53 -1.45
N GLY A 32 1.16 7.56 -0.69
CA GLY A 32 2.05 8.25 0.24
C GLY A 32 2.53 7.37 1.38
N VAL A 33 1.64 6.57 1.97
CA VAL A 33 2.04 5.61 3.00
C VAL A 33 2.93 4.50 2.42
N VAL A 34 2.68 4.04 1.19
CA VAL A 34 3.52 3.04 0.52
C VAL A 34 4.89 3.61 0.18
N TYR A 35 4.95 4.81 -0.38
CA TYR A 35 6.19 5.52 -0.69
C TYR A 35 7.07 5.69 0.56
N LYS A 36 6.49 6.15 1.68
CA LYS A 36 7.23 6.26 2.94
C LYS A 36 7.66 4.91 3.51
N GLY A 37 6.76 3.92 3.47
CA GLY A 37 7.07 2.58 3.95
C GLY A 37 8.19 1.91 3.17
N LEU A 38 8.21 2.03 1.84
CA LEU A 38 9.33 1.56 1.02
C LEU A 38 10.61 2.34 1.32
N GLY A 39 10.51 3.64 1.59
CA GLY A 39 11.67 4.46 1.98
C GLY A 39 12.36 3.93 3.25
N HIS A 40 11.59 3.50 4.25
CA HIS A 40 12.11 2.82 5.45
C HIS A 40 12.78 1.47 5.14
N LEU A 41 12.41 0.84 4.02
CA LEU A 41 13.02 -0.39 3.51
C LEU A 41 14.16 -0.14 2.51
N GLY A 42 14.58 1.13 2.34
CA GLY A 42 15.68 1.53 1.47
C GLY A 42 15.32 1.56 -0.03
N CYS A 43 14.04 1.68 -0.38
CA CYS A 43 13.56 1.82 -1.76
C CYS A 43 12.68 3.06 -1.90
N LEU A 44 12.99 3.92 -2.88
CA LEU A 44 12.21 5.13 -3.15
C LEU A 44 11.70 5.09 -4.60
N PRO A 45 10.56 4.42 -4.88
CA PRO A 45 9.95 4.45 -6.20
C PRO A 45 9.34 5.83 -6.49
N ASP A 46 8.79 6.02 -7.68
CA ASP A 46 7.97 7.20 -7.96
C ASP A 46 6.78 7.26 -6.97
N ARG A 47 6.48 8.47 -6.50
CA ARG A 47 5.37 8.74 -5.59
C ARG A 47 4.04 8.84 -6.32
N HIS A 48 4.04 9.05 -7.64
CA HIS A 48 2.83 9.19 -8.45
C HIS A 48 1.90 10.33 -7.98
N LEU A 49 2.43 11.53 -7.74
CA LEU A 49 1.63 12.69 -7.30
C LEU A 49 0.64 13.18 -8.36
N GLU A 50 0.85 12.81 -9.62
CA GLU A 50 -0.04 13.04 -10.75
C GLU A 50 -1.30 12.17 -10.72
N VAL A 51 -1.32 11.09 -9.94
CA VAL A 51 -2.43 10.12 -9.91
C VAL A 51 -3.48 10.54 -8.90
N ASP A 52 -4.66 10.87 -9.40
CA ASP A 52 -5.86 10.97 -8.57
C ASP A 52 -6.31 9.58 -8.10
N GLY A 53 -6.19 9.30 -6.80
CA GLY A 53 -6.63 8.03 -6.20
C GLY A 53 -8.15 7.77 -6.30
N ASP A 54 -8.96 8.77 -6.60
CA ASP A 54 -10.40 8.62 -6.87
C ASP A 54 -10.67 8.36 -8.38
N ASP A 55 -9.70 8.60 -9.27
CA ASP A 55 -9.76 8.19 -10.68
C ASP A 55 -9.21 6.77 -10.84
N TRP A 56 -10.11 5.78 -10.78
CA TRP A 56 -9.74 4.37 -10.86
C TRP A 56 -9.12 3.98 -12.19
N ALA A 57 -9.43 4.69 -13.28
CA ALA A 57 -8.82 4.42 -14.59
C ALA A 57 -7.38 4.88 -14.62
N LEU A 58 -7.12 6.11 -14.16
CA LEU A 58 -5.76 6.62 -14.04
C LEU A 58 -4.94 5.78 -13.06
N PHE A 59 -5.46 5.48 -11.88
CA PHE A 59 -4.80 4.61 -10.90
C PHE A 59 -4.43 3.25 -11.51
N HIS A 60 -5.39 2.60 -12.16
CA HIS A 60 -5.16 1.28 -12.74
C HIS A 60 -4.10 1.33 -13.84
N ASN A 61 -4.15 2.33 -14.72
CA ASN A 61 -3.18 2.48 -15.81
C ASN A 61 -1.78 2.77 -15.29
N THR A 62 -1.62 3.61 -14.26
CA THR A 62 -0.32 3.84 -13.62
C THR A 62 0.25 2.56 -13.02
N VAL A 63 -0.59 1.78 -12.33
CA VAL A 63 -0.17 0.47 -11.79
C VAL A 63 0.28 -0.49 -12.89
N LEU A 64 -0.44 -0.55 -14.02
CA LEU A 64 -0.02 -1.40 -15.15
C LEU A 64 1.32 -0.93 -15.73
N ALA A 65 1.53 0.38 -15.87
CA ALA A 65 2.79 0.93 -16.34
C ALA A 65 3.96 0.58 -15.40
N GLU A 66 3.76 0.66 -14.08
CA GLU A 66 4.74 0.18 -13.09
C GLU A 66 5.02 -1.32 -13.24
N GLN A 67 3.99 -2.15 -13.41
CA GLN A 67 4.16 -3.58 -13.65
C GLN A 67 4.97 -3.89 -14.91
N GLU A 68 4.80 -3.09 -15.97
CA GLU A 68 5.51 -3.22 -17.25
C GLU A 68 6.92 -2.60 -17.24
N SER A 69 7.24 -1.75 -16.26
CA SER A 69 8.53 -1.05 -16.17
C SER A 69 9.74 -1.96 -15.99
N GLY A 70 9.54 -3.19 -15.51
CA GLY A 70 10.62 -4.10 -15.11
C GLY A 70 11.20 -3.79 -13.71
N ASN A 71 10.78 -2.71 -13.06
CA ASN A 71 11.23 -2.34 -11.71
C ASN A 71 10.59 -3.18 -10.60
N TRP A 72 9.69 -4.10 -10.94
CA TRP A 72 8.92 -4.86 -9.97
C TRP A 72 8.90 -6.34 -10.29
N ARG A 73 8.93 -7.15 -9.23
CA ARG A 73 8.78 -8.61 -9.30
C ARG A 73 7.49 -9.01 -8.61
N GLN A 74 6.59 -9.63 -9.36
CA GLN A 74 5.37 -10.23 -8.81
C GLN A 74 5.72 -11.42 -7.92
N LEU A 75 5.01 -11.54 -6.80
CA LEU A 75 5.14 -12.65 -5.86
C LEU A 75 3.87 -13.51 -5.87
N GLN A 76 4.02 -14.79 -5.53
CA GLN A 76 2.90 -15.72 -5.37
C GLN A 76 2.13 -15.53 -4.05
N GLY A 77 2.67 -14.75 -3.12
CA GLY A 77 2.08 -14.55 -1.81
C GLY A 77 2.73 -13.39 -1.05
N PRO A 78 2.18 -13.07 0.13
CA PRO A 78 2.68 -11.98 0.93
C PRO A 78 4.07 -12.24 1.50
N VAL A 79 4.95 -11.25 1.39
CA VAL A 79 6.29 -11.20 2.00
C VAL A 79 6.41 -9.87 2.73
N PRO A 80 7.07 -9.77 3.90
CA PRO A 80 7.28 -8.49 4.58
C PRO A 80 7.83 -7.41 3.63
N GLY A 81 7.19 -6.25 3.61
CA GLY A 81 7.57 -5.14 2.73
C GLY A 81 7.07 -5.24 1.29
N ALA A 82 6.32 -6.27 0.92
CA ALA A 82 5.69 -6.34 -0.40
C ALA A 82 4.61 -5.27 -0.55
N VAL A 83 4.59 -4.59 -1.69
CA VAL A 83 3.46 -3.75 -2.11
C VAL A 83 2.28 -4.66 -2.39
N VAL A 84 1.11 -4.29 -1.88
CA VAL A 84 -0.16 -5.01 -2.03
C VAL A 84 -1.09 -4.18 -2.90
N LEU A 85 -1.29 -4.59 -4.14
CA LEU A 85 -2.30 -4.02 -5.03
C LEU A 85 -3.66 -4.66 -4.74
N MET A 86 -4.69 -3.84 -4.63
CA MET A 86 -6.02 -4.27 -4.22
C MET A 86 -7.11 -3.83 -5.20
N SER A 87 -8.09 -4.71 -5.41
CA SER A 87 -9.28 -4.39 -6.19
C SER A 87 -10.52 -5.12 -5.68
N LYS A 88 -11.66 -4.44 -5.72
CA LYS A 88 -13.02 -5.00 -5.61
C LYS A 88 -13.49 -5.72 -6.88
N ALA A 89 -12.87 -5.49 -8.03
CA ALA A 89 -13.27 -6.05 -9.32
C ALA A 89 -12.05 -6.20 -10.25
N ARG A 90 -12.16 -5.76 -11.52
CA ARG A 90 -11.11 -5.93 -12.53
C ARG A 90 -9.95 -4.94 -12.39
N MET A 91 -10.25 -3.68 -12.04
CA MET A 91 -9.28 -2.58 -12.04
C MET A 91 -8.72 -2.34 -10.64
N PHE A 92 -7.40 -2.27 -10.52
CA PHE A 92 -6.75 -1.83 -9.28
C PHE A 92 -7.14 -0.39 -8.96
N HIS A 93 -7.40 -0.12 -7.69
CA HIS A 93 -7.79 1.21 -7.22
C HIS A 93 -7.35 1.47 -5.77
N HIS A 94 -6.53 0.58 -5.21
CA HIS A 94 -5.97 0.77 -3.89
C HIS A 94 -4.64 0.05 -3.75
N VAL A 95 -3.77 0.59 -2.90
CA VAL A 95 -2.44 0.04 -2.64
C VAL A 95 -2.11 0.14 -1.16
N GLY A 96 -1.26 -0.77 -0.69
CA GLY A 96 -0.71 -0.79 0.66
C GLY A 96 0.60 -1.54 0.72
N LEU A 97 1.14 -1.70 1.93
CA LEU A 97 2.37 -2.44 2.20
C LEU A 97 2.08 -3.63 3.13
N TRP A 98 2.63 -4.80 2.83
CA TRP A 98 2.50 -5.97 3.69
C TRP A 98 3.41 -5.85 4.91
N VAL A 99 2.83 -5.93 6.10
CA VAL A 99 3.51 -5.86 7.39
C VAL A 99 3.28 -7.17 8.15
N PRO A 100 4.32 -7.80 8.71
CA PRO A 100 4.22 -9.08 9.43
C PRO A 100 3.63 -8.90 10.85
N HIS A 101 2.46 -8.28 10.96
CA HIS A 101 1.78 -8.04 12.24
C HIS A 101 0.60 -8.99 12.45
N ASN A 102 0.58 -9.72 13.58
CA ASN A 102 -0.50 -10.64 13.98
C ASN A 102 -0.95 -11.59 12.85
N GLY A 103 -0.01 -12.27 12.20
CA GLY A 103 -0.29 -13.17 11.07
C GLY A 103 -0.39 -12.47 9.70
N GLY A 104 -0.15 -11.15 9.65
CA GLY A 104 -0.02 -10.38 8.43
C GLY A 104 -1.13 -9.37 8.21
N CYS A 105 -0.75 -8.13 7.96
CA CYS A 105 -1.65 -7.01 7.73
C CYS A 105 -1.17 -6.18 6.54
N VAL A 106 -2.09 -5.45 5.93
CA VAL A 106 -1.79 -4.41 4.95
C VAL A 106 -1.80 -3.07 5.67
N LEU A 107 -0.65 -2.38 5.68
CA LEU A 107 -0.57 -0.96 6.01
C LEU A 107 -1.03 -0.16 4.80
N HIS A 108 -2.10 0.60 4.95
CA HIS A 108 -2.64 1.44 3.89
C HIS A 108 -3.36 2.64 4.49
N SER A 109 -3.56 3.69 3.70
CA SER A 109 -4.37 4.84 4.09
C SER A 109 -5.65 4.87 3.27
N ARG A 110 -6.78 5.16 3.90
CA ARG A 110 -8.06 5.33 3.18
C ARG A 110 -8.92 6.44 3.77
N ARG A 111 -9.71 7.05 2.89
CA ARG A 111 -10.69 8.07 3.25
C ARG A 111 -11.61 7.59 4.39
N GLY A 112 -11.79 8.43 5.40
CA GLY A 112 -12.63 8.16 6.58
C GLY A 112 -11.97 7.35 7.69
N ALA A 113 -10.81 6.71 7.45
CA ALA A 113 -10.09 5.95 8.48
C ALA A 113 -8.65 6.46 8.71
N GLY A 114 -8.03 7.09 7.71
CA GLY A 114 -6.61 7.42 7.77
C GLY A 114 -5.73 6.20 7.51
N VAL A 115 -4.52 6.24 8.05
CA VAL A 115 -3.56 5.13 7.99
C VAL A 115 -3.93 4.05 9.00
N VAL A 116 -4.10 2.82 8.52
CA VAL A 116 -4.53 1.67 9.32
C VAL A 116 -3.77 0.40 8.92
N LEU A 117 -3.78 -0.58 9.82
CA LEU A 117 -3.45 -1.97 9.53
C LEU A 117 -4.74 -2.78 9.41
N GLU A 118 -4.99 -3.37 8.25
CA GLU A 118 -6.12 -4.28 8.05
C GLU A 118 -5.63 -5.63 7.48
N ASN A 119 -6.08 -6.74 8.08
CA ASN A 119 -5.79 -8.07 7.54
C ASN A 119 -6.64 -8.34 6.28
N ILE A 120 -6.22 -9.34 5.49
CA ILE A 120 -6.89 -9.69 4.22
C ILE A 120 -8.37 -10.03 4.43
N HIS A 121 -8.70 -10.77 5.49
CA HIS A 121 -10.09 -11.14 5.78
C HIS A 121 -10.99 -9.90 5.99
N ARG A 122 -10.52 -8.91 6.74
CA ARG A 122 -11.24 -7.64 6.94
C ARG A 122 -11.39 -6.85 5.63
N LEU A 123 -10.35 -6.83 4.79
CA LEU A 123 -10.41 -6.19 3.47
C LEU A 123 -11.41 -6.91 2.54
N GLN A 124 -11.48 -8.23 2.60
CA GLN A 124 -12.46 -9.04 1.87
C GLN A 124 -13.89 -8.77 2.32
N LEU A 125 -14.14 -8.64 3.63
CA LEU A 125 -15.44 -8.22 4.15
C LEU A 125 -15.84 -6.80 3.70
N GLN A 126 -14.87 -5.93 3.42
CA GLN A 126 -15.08 -4.61 2.82
C GLN A 126 -15.23 -4.64 1.29
N GLY A 127 -15.23 -5.84 0.69
CA GLY A 127 -15.48 -6.08 -0.72
C GLY A 127 -14.24 -6.17 -1.60
N MET A 128 -13.01 -6.09 -1.06
CA MET A 128 -11.81 -6.37 -1.85
C MET A 128 -11.77 -7.85 -2.25
N LYS A 129 -11.57 -8.13 -3.54
CA LYS A 129 -11.61 -9.48 -4.10
C LYS A 129 -10.27 -9.95 -4.64
N LYS A 130 -9.44 -9.02 -5.11
CA LYS A 130 -8.16 -9.28 -5.74
C LYS A 130 -7.04 -8.64 -4.94
N PHE A 131 -5.99 -9.41 -4.70
CA PHE A 131 -4.76 -8.99 -4.05
C PHE A 131 -3.59 -9.47 -4.90
N GLU A 132 -2.67 -8.58 -5.26
CA GLU A 132 -1.39 -8.96 -5.85
C GLU A 132 -0.24 -8.39 -5.02
N TYR A 133 0.85 -9.12 -4.96
CA TYR A 133 2.00 -8.81 -4.13
C TYR A 133 3.22 -8.55 -5.02
N TRP A 134 3.91 -7.45 -4.76
CA TRP A 134 5.02 -6.98 -5.61
C TRP A 134 6.18 -6.50 -4.75
N LEU A 135 7.40 -6.77 -5.17
CA LEU A 135 8.60 -6.19 -4.57
C LEU A 135 9.37 -5.39 -5.62
N PRO A 136 9.98 -4.25 -5.22
CA PRO A 136 10.88 -3.54 -6.10
C PRO A 136 12.09 -4.43 -6.42
N VAL A 137 12.46 -4.47 -7.69
CA VAL A 137 13.72 -5.03 -8.20
C VAL A 137 14.70 -3.87 -8.22
N ARG A 138 15.83 -4.02 -7.53
CA ARG A 138 16.87 -2.99 -7.48
C ARG A 138 17.44 -2.70 -8.85
#